data_AF-A0A1V5LS61-F1
#
_entry.id   AF-A0A1V5LS61-F1
#
_cell.length_a   1.000
_cell.length_b   1.000
_cell.length_c   1.000
_cell.angle_alpha   90.00
_cell.angle_beta   90.00
_cell.angle_gamma   90.00
#
_symmetry.space_group_name_H-M   'P 1'
#
loop_
_entity.id
_entity.type
_entity.pdbx_description
1 polymer ?
#
loop_
_entity_poly.entity_id
_entity_poly.type
_entity_poly.pdbx_seq_one_letter_code
_entity_poly.pdbx_strand_id
1 'polypeptide(L)'
;MFLDGIRFASPASGLEAFCTCFCEHCARAAEALGLDFERMQRDVTALYQHLVSGAPLAPPEVAGSPIGVLGQLMRWPGVCDWLWFRQRTITDFVEELARAVHGEGKQLGGYLFSPCLAPLVGQDYVKLAPFIDLFAPMLYRNVNERNCIAPINTELHVLASWEDPPRGPVGILALAGLPAEPHAGLDELLTRGVSPEAVRLETARARALIGPAATLAPILWWDDPLAAQTVACARQGGADGVQVFRLISGAKARWSDIDRVGSGVK
;
A
#
# COMPACT_ATOMS: atom_id res chain seq x y z
N MET A 1 -9.87 4.24 18.95
CA MET A 1 -8.41 4.06 18.83
C MET A 1 -8.07 4.09 17.36
N PHE A 2 -6.91 4.64 16.98
CA PHE A 2 -6.48 4.66 15.59
C PHE A 2 -5.13 3.96 15.46
N LEU A 3 -5.06 2.97 14.58
CA LEU A 3 -3.85 2.19 14.34
C LEU A 3 -3.01 2.85 13.26
N ASP A 4 -1.80 3.25 13.63
CA ASP A 4 -0.76 3.67 12.69
C ASP A 4 0.31 2.59 12.60
N GLY A 5 0.92 2.47 11.42
CA GLY A 5 2.03 1.54 11.21
C GLY A 5 1.68 0.05 11.29
N ILE A 6 0.41 -0.35 11.16
CA ILE A 6 -0.02 -1.77 11.14
C ILE A 6 0.33 -2.45 9.82
N ARG A 7 1.62 -2.59 9.57
CA ARG A 7 2.17 -3.09 8.32
C ARG A 7 3.58 -3.61 8.52
N PHE A 8 3.98 -4.48 7.62
CA PHE A 8 5.40 -4.79 7.42
C PHE A 8 6.05 -3.76 6.47
N ALA A 9 7.37 -3.86 6.29
CA ALA A 9 8.12 -3.00 5.37
C ALA A 9 7.53 -3.05 3.94
N SER A 10 7.42 -1.88 3.31
CA SER A 10 6.96 -1.72 1.92
C SER A 10 8.15 -1.73 0.95
N PRO A 11 7.91 -1.81 -0.37
CA PRO A 11 8.97 -1.64 -1.37
C PRO A 11 9.81 -0.37 -1.15
N ALA A 12 9.18 0.77 -0.85
CA ALA A 12 9.89 2.03 -0.60
C ALA A 12 10.74 2.03 0.69
N SER A 13 10.59 1.02 1.55
CA SER A 13 11.50 0.79 2.68
C SER A 13 12.84 0.17 2.24
N GLY A 14 12.96 -0.23 0.98
CA GLY A 14 14.13 -0.88 0.37
C GLY A 14 13.95 -2.40 0.23
N LEU A 15 14.60 -2.97 -0.79
CA LEU A 15 14.46 -4.39 -1.15
C LEU A 15 14.84 -5.34 0.00
N GLU A 16 15.93 -5.04 0.71
CA GLU A 16 16.37 -5.84 1.87
C GLU A 16 15.33 -5.79 3.01
N ALA A 17 14.85 -4.59 3.37
CA ALA A 17 13.82 -4.44 4.40
C ALA A 17 12.50 -5.11 4.00
N PHE A 18 12.15 -5.06 2.72
CA PHE A 18 10.96 -5.70 2.17
C PHE A 18 11.02 -7.23 2.30
N CYS A 19 12.18 -7.85 2.06
CA CYS A 19 12.38 -9.31 2.05
C CYS A 19 12.80 -9.87 3.44
N THR A 20 12.05 -9.53 4.49
CA THR A 20 12.35 -9.90 5.89
C THR A 20 11.34 -10.91 6.48
N CYS A 21 11.37 -11.06 7.82
CA CYS A 21 10.52 -11.96 8.64
C CYS A 21 10.94 -13.43 8.63
N PHE A 22 12.26 -13.69 8.64
CA PHE A 22 12.83 -15.05 8.77
C PHE A 22 13.53 -15.31 10.11
N CYS A 23 13.09 -14.64 11.18
CA CYS A 23 13.59 -14.90 12.53
C CYS A 23 12.89 -16.12 13.16
N GLU A 24 13.43 -16.62 14.27
CA GLU A 24 12.90 -17.80 14.98
C GLU A 24 11.45 -17.63 15.43
N HIS A 25 11.01 -16.40 15.74
CA HIS A 25 9.62 -16.12 16.07
C HIS A 25 8.69 -16.31 14.85
N CYS A 26 9.11 -15.82 13.68
CA CYS A 26 8.35 -16.00 12.45
C CYS A 26 8.33 -17.46 12.01
N ALA A 27 9.43 -18.21 12.22
CA ALA A 27 9.49 -19.64 11.96
C ALA A 27 8.40 -20.40 12.75
N ARG A 28 8.36 -20.23 14.08
CA ARG A 28 7.35 -20.85 14.93
C ARG A 28 5.93 -20.45 14.56
N ALA A 29 5.71 -19.17 14.23
CA ALA A 29 4.40 -18.68 13.83
C ALA A 29 3.93 -19.27 12.49
N ALA A 30 4.83 -19.39 11.51
CA ALA A 30 4.55 -20.00 10.21
C ALA A 30 4.26 -21.50 10.34
N GLU A 31 5.06 -22.23 11.13
CA GLU A 31 4.86 -23.65 11.42
C GLU A 31 3.52 -23.90 12.13
N ALA A 32 3.14 -23.05 13.09
CA ALA A 32 1.84 -23.14 13.76
C ALA A 32 0.65 -22.94 12.80
N LEU A 33 0.87 -22.24 11.68
CA LEU A 33 -0.11 -22.07 10.60
C LEU A 33 -0.04 -23.20 9.55
N GLY A 34 0.84 -24.19 9.74
CA GLY A 34 1.04 -25.32 8.82
C GLY A 34 1.79 -24.94 7.54
N LEU A 35 2.53 -23.83 7.55
CA LEU A 35 3.32 -23.39 6.40
C LEU A 35 4.69 -24.08 6.35
N ASP A 36 5.19 -24.30 5.14
CA ASP A 36 6.55 -24.77 4.88
C ASP A 36 7.52 -23.58 4.95
N PHE A 37 8.00 -23.29 6.17
CA PHE A 37 8.85 -22.13 6.44
C PHE A 37 10.19 -22.20 5.68
N GLU A 38 10.77 -23.40 5.53
CA GLU A 38 12.01 -23.59 4.77
C GLU A 38 11.81 -23.25 3.29
N ARG A 39 10.70 -23.68 2.67
CA ARG A 39 10.34 -23.28 1.30
C ARG A 39 10.12 -21.78 1.21
N MET A 40 9.39 -21.17 2.14
CA MET A 40 9.17 -19.72 2.16
C MET A 40 10.50 -18.97 2.14
N GLN A 41 11.41 -19.32 3.05
CA GLN A 41 12.73 -18.67 3.14
C GLN A 41 13.55 -18.87 1.87
N ARG A 42 13.60 -20.10 1.34
CA ARG A 42 14.33 -20.43 0.11
C ARG A 42 13.81 -19.63 -1.09
N ASP A 43 12.49 -19.59 -1.27
CA ASP A 43 11.86 -18.95 -2.43
C ASP A 43 11.94 -17.43 -2.35
N VAL A 44 11.77 -16.82 -1.17
CA VAL A 44 11.97 -15.37 -0.98
C VAL A 44 13.44 -15.00 -1.13
N THR A 45 14.38 -15.84 -0.69
CA THR A 45 15.82 -15.62 -0.93
C THR A 45 16.13 -15.66 -2.43
N ALA A 46 15.56 -16.62 -3.17
CA ALA A 46 15.73 -16.72 -4.61
C ALA A 46 15.14 -15.50 -5.35
N LEU A 47 13.95 -15.03 -4.95
CA LEU A 47 13.36 -13.80 -5.47
C LEU A 47 14.24 -12.59 -5.18
N TYR A 48 14.74 -12.45 -3.94
CA TYR A 48 15.63 -11.37 -3.56
C TYR A 48 16.89 -11.35 -4.43
N GLN A 49 17.55 -12.49 -4.61
CA GLN A 49 18.72 -12.61 -5.47
C GLN A 49 18.42 -12.28 -6.94
N HIS A 50 17.26 -12.72 -7.44
CA HIS A 50 16.78 -12.39 -8.78
C HIS A 50 16.62 -10.87 -8.96
N LEU A 51 15.97 -10.19 -8.01
CA LEU A 51 15.78 -8.74 -8.05
C LEU A 51 17.08 -7.95 -7.84
N VAL A 52 17.98 -8.41 -6.97
CA VAL A 52 19.32 -7.79 -6.80
C VAL A 52 20.14 -7.85 -8.09
N SER A 53 19.95 -8.88 -8.90
CA SER A 53 20.62 -8.99 -10.20
C SER A 53 20.08 -8.04 -11.27
N GLY A 54 18.95 -7.35 -11.00
CA GLY A 54 18.23 -6.55 -11.99
C GLY A 54 17.44 -7.38 -13.00
N ALA A 55 17.40 -8.70 -12.87
CA ALA A 55 16.67 -9.53 -13.82
C ALA A 55 15.16 -9.20 -13.78
N PRO A 56 14.50 -9.02 -14.94
CA PRO A 56 13.09 -8.70 -14.96
C PRO A 56 12.26 -9.85 -14.39
N LEU A 57 11.16 -9.53 -13.70
CA LEU A 57 10.25 -10.54 -13.15
C LEU A 57 9.62 -11.43 -14.23
N ALA A 58 9.56 -10.92 -15.45
CA ALA A 58 9.04 -11.63 -16.60
C ALA A 58 9.82 -11.31 -17.87
N PRO A 59 9.97 -12.28 -18.79
CA PRO A 59 10.53 -12.02 -20.12
C PRO A 59 9.77 -10.89 -20.85
N PRO A 60 10.44 -10.10 -21.71
CA PRO A 60 9.83 -8.95 -22.39
C PRO A 60 8.52 -9.29 -23.13
N GLU A 61 8.41 -10.51 -23.66
CA GLU A 61 7.25 -11.00 -24.41
C GLU A 61 5.97 -11.06 -23.55
N VAL A 62 6.13 -11.22 -22.24
CA VAL A 62 5.01 -11.37 -21.29
C VAL A 62 5.05 -10.37 -20.14
N ALA A 63 6.07 -9.50 -20.08
CA ALA A 63 6.24 -8.50 -19.03
C ALA A 63 5.07 -7.50 -18.97
N GLY A 64 4.43 -7.19 -20.11
CA GLY A 64 3.24 -6.33 -20.15
C GLY A 64 1.93 -7.01 -19.73
N SER A 65 1.96 -8.32 -19.43
CA SER A 65 0.78 -9.10 -19.05
C SER A 65 0.82 -9.43 -17.56
N PRO A 66 -0.17 -9.00 -16.75
CA PRO A 66 -0.26 -9.40 -15.34
C PRO A 66 -0.30 -10.92 -15.15
N ILE A 67 -0.97 -11.65 -16.05
CA ILE A 67 -0.98 -13.12 -16.04
C ILE A 67 0.38 -13.70 -16.41
N GLY A 68 1.10 -13.05 -17.33
CA GLY A 68 2.47 -13.41 -17.69
C GLY A 68 3.42 -13.30 -16.49
N VAL A 69 3.37 -12.17 -15.77
CA VAL A 69 4.13 -11.94 -14.54
C VAL A 69 3.75 -12.96 -13.47
N LEU A 70 2.46 -13.21 -13.27
CA LEU A 70 1.97 -14.22 -12.31
C LEU A 70 2.55 -15.61 -12.62
N GLY A 71 2.55 -16.03 -13.88
CA GLY A 71 3.10 -17.33 -14.29
C GLY A 71 4.59 -17.49 -13.98
N GLN A 72 5.36 -16.40 -13.93
CA GLN A 72 6.76 -16.42 -13.51
C GLN A 72 6.91 -16.49 -12.00
N LEU A 73 6.08 -15.75 -11.25
CA LEU A 73 6.07 -15.80 -9.78
C LEU A 73 5.73 -17.20 -9.24
N MET A 74 4.98 -18.01 -10.00
CA MET A 74 4.71 -19.42 -9.65
C MET A 74 5.97 -20.30 -9.55
N ARG A 75 7.14 -19.84 -10.02
CA ARG A 75 8.43 -20.53 -9.79
C ARG A 75 8.87 -20.49 -8.34
N TRP A 76 8.31 -19.57 -7.56
CA TRP A 76 8.63 -19.34 -6.15
C TRP A 76 7.34 -19.37 -5.31
N PRO A 77 6.63 -20.51 -5.24
CA PRO A 77 5.35 -20.59 -4.52
C PRO A 77 5.46 -20.19 -3.04
N GLY A 78 6.62 -20.35 -2.41
CA GLY A 78 6.89 -19.89 -1.05
C GLY A 78 6.81 -18.37 -0.87
N VAL A 79 6.92 -17.58 -1.95
CA VAL A 79 6.66 -16.12 -1.92
C VAL A 79 5.18 -15.84 -1.66
N CYS A 80 4.27 -16.63 -2.24
CA CYS A 80 2.83 -16.51 -1.97
C CYS A 80 2.52 -16.88 -0.52
N ASP A 81 3.11 -17.96 -0.01
CA ASP A 81 2.99 -18.36 1.40
C ASP A 81 3.52 -17.26 2.33
N TRP A 82 4.62 -16.60 1.97
CA TRP A 82 5.19 -15.48 2.72
C TRP A 82 4.31 -14.22 2.75
N LEU A 83 3.74 -13.82 1.60
CA LEU A 83 2.79 -12.70 1.57
C LEU A 83 1.52 -13.03 2.36
N TRP A 84 1.02 -14.26 2.25
CA TRP A 84 -0.13 -14.73 3.02
C TRP A 84 0.17 -14.76 4.53
N PHE A 85 1.34 -15.26 4.93
CA PHE A 85 1.79 -15.24 6.32
C PHE A 85 1.76 -13.82 6.90
N ARG A 86 2.31 -12.84 6.19
CA ARG A 86 2.28 -11.43 6.60
C ARG A 86 0.85 -10.92 6.77
N GLN A 87 -0.05 -11.24 5.83
CA GLN A 87 -1.47 -10.88 5.96
C GLN A 87 -2.12 -11.51 7.19
N ARG A 88 -1.83 -12.78 7.45
CA ARG A 88 -2.36 -13.50 8.62
C ARG A 88 -1.86 -12.87 9.92
N THR A 89 -0.56 -12.55 10.02
CA THR A 89 0.01 -11.91 11.21
C THR A 89 -0.65 -10.57 11.54
N ILE A 90 -0.84 -9.69 10.53
CA ILE A 90 -1.51 -8.41 10.75
C ILE A 90 -2.99 -8.61 11.14
N THR A 91 -3.67 -9.55 10.47
CA THR A 91 -5.08 -9.85 10.78
C THR A 91 -5.26 -10.31 12.21
N ASP A 92 -4.42 -11.24 12.68
CA ASP A 92 -4.51 -11.80 14.03
C ASP A 92 -4.24 -10.72 15.10
N PHE A 93 -3.24 -9.85 14.85
CA PHE A 93 -2.95 -8.71 15.71
C PHE A 93 -4.12 -7.71 15.78
N VAL A 94 -4.72 -7.37 14.63
CA VAL A 94 -5.85 -6.44 14.58
C VAL A 94 -7.10 -7.05 15.22
N GLU A 95 -7.36 -8.34 15.04
CA GLU A 95 -8.47 -9.03 15.71
C GLU A 95 -8.34 -8.94 17.24
N GLU A 96 -7.15 -9.21 17.78
CA GLU A 96 -6.91 -9.14 19.23
C GLU A 96 -7.15 -7.72 19.76
N LEU A 97 -6.62 -6.70 19.06
CA LEU A 97 -6.83 -5.31 19.39
C LEU A 97 -8.30 -4.89 19.31
N ALA A 98 -9.00 -5.31 18.25
CA ALA A 98 -10.42 -5.01 18.07
C ALA A 98 -11.25 -5.56 19.23
N ARG A 99 -10.98 -6.80 19.66
CA ARG A 99 -11.67 -7.41 20.81
C ARG A 99 -11.51 -6.58 22.09
N ALA A 100 -10.30 -6.07 22.35
CA ALA A 100 -10.05 -5.21 23.50
C ALA A 100 -10.71 -3.82 23.36
N VAL A 101 -10.59 -3.19 22.20
CA VAL A 101 -11.12 -1.83 21.94
C VAL A 101 -12.65 -1.82 21.93
N HIS A 102 -13.28 -2.78 21.27
CA HIS A 102 -14.73 -2.92 21.22
C HIS A 102 -15.32 -3.34 22.57
N GLY A 103 -14.60 -4.14 23.37
CA GLY A 103 -15.00 -4.48 24.75
C GLY A 103 -15.13 -3.25 25.65
N GLU A 104 -14.40 -2.19 25.36
CA GLU A 104 -14.49 -0.88 26.02
C GLU A 104 -15.53 0.06 25.37
N GLY A 105 -16.34 -0.43 24.42
CA GLY A 105 -17.34 0.36 23.69
C GLY A 105 -16.74 1.43 22.76
N LYS A 106 -15.47 1.30 22.37
CA LYS A 106 -14.77 2.25 21.50
C LYS A 106 -14.67 1.71 20.08
N GLN A 107 -14.53 2.60 19.09
CA GLN A 107 -14.28 2.23 17.70
C GLN A 107 -12.78 2.09 17.40
N LEU A 108 -12.46 1.25 16.42
CA LEU A 108 -11.12 1.02 15.89
C LEU A 108 -11.03 1.54 14.45
N GLY A 109 -10.12 2.48 14.21
CA GLY A 109 -9.73 2.92 12.87
C GLY A 109 -8.29 2.51 12.54
N GLY A 110 -7.93 2.51 11.26
CA GLY A 110 -6.56 2.21 10.84
C GLY A 110 -6.11 2.98 9.60
N TYR A 111 -4.82 3.29 9.55
CA TYR A 111 -4.14 3.74 8.33
C TYR A 111 -3.66 2.54 7.52
N LEU A 112 -4.10 2.47 6.26
CA LEU A 112 -3.77 1.35 5.37
C LEU A 112 -3.08 1.87 4.11
N PHE A 113 -2.29 1.02 3.48
CA PHE A 113 -1.79 1.24 2.14
C PHE A 113 -2.95 1.25 1.13
N SER A 114 -2.74 1.88 -0.02
CA SER A 114 -3.69 1.78 -1.13
C SER A 114 -3.99 0.30 -1.45
N PRO A 115 -5.23 -0.07 -1.80
CA PRO A 115 -5.59 -1.46 -2.08
C PRO A 115 -4.67 -2.23 -3.03
N CYS A 116 -4.08 -1.57 -4.05
CA CYS A 116 -3.12 -2.20 -4.96
C CYS A 116 -1.78 -2.58 -4.31
N LEU A 117 -1.40 -1.92 -3.21
CA LEU A 117 -0.13 -2.13 -2.51
C LEU A 117 -0.30 -2.81 -1.16
N ALA A 118 -1.49 -2.77 -0.56
CA ALA A 118 -1.79 -3.33 0.76
C ALA A 118 -1.36 -4.81 0.93
N PRO A 119 -1.57 -5.70 -0.07
CA PRO A 119 -1.11 -7.09 0.05
C PRO A 119 0.40 -7.22 0.24
N LEU A 120 1.20 -6.32 -0.33
CA LEU A 120 2.67 -6.35 -0.23
C LEU A 120 3.16 -6.05 1.19
N VAL A 121 2.35 -5.35 1.99
CA VAL A 121 2.70 -4.97 3.36
C VAL A 121 1.95 -5.75 4.43
N GLY A 122 1.27 -6.84 4.04
CA GLY A 122 0.50 -7.69 4.94
C GLY A 122 -0.87 -7.14 5.32
N GLN A 123 -1.42 -6.19 4.57
CA GLN A 123 -2.76 -5.66 4.82
C GLN A 123 -3.77 -6.30 3.87
N ASP A 124 -4.77 -7.01 4.41
CA ASP A 124 -5.88 -7.59 3.67
C ASP A 124 -7.19 -6.92 4.10
N TYR A 125 -7.75 -6.09 3.21
CA TYR A 125 -8.96 -5.32 3.50
C TYR A 125 -10.15 -6.22 3.82
N VAL A 126 -10.29 -7.36 3.15
CA VAL A 126 -11.42 -8.28 3.33
C VAL A 126 -11.34 -8.94 4.69
N LYS A 127 -10.13 -9.37 5.09
CA LYS A 127 -9.91 -10.01 6.39
C LYS A 127 -9.95 -9.03 7.56
N LEU A 128 -9.61 -7.76 7.33
CA LEU A 128 -9.65 -6.71 8.34
C LEU A 128 -11.05 -6.08 8.51
N ALA A 129 -11.91 -6.15 7.50
CA ALA A 129 -13.24 -5.53 7.50
C ALA A 129 -14.13 -5.89 8.72
N PRO A 130 -14.11 -7.11 9.26
CA PRO A 130 -14.89 -7.44 10.45
C PRO A 130 -14.41 -6.76 11.74
N PHE A 131 -13.20 -6.20 11.75
CA PHE A 131 -12.52 -5.73 12.97
C PHE A 131 -12.29 -4.21 13.00
N ILE A 132 -12.27 -3.56 11.84
CA ILE A 132 -12.00 -2.12 11.70
C ILE A 132 -13.29 -1.39 11.35
N ASP A 133 -13.65 -0.39 12.16
CA ASP A 133 -14.82 0.47 11.96
C ASP A 133 -14.56 1.60 10.96
N LEU A 134 -13.31 2.08 10.88
CA LEU A 134 -12.91 3.19 10.02
C LEU A 134 -11.62 2.86 9.25
N PHE A 135 -11.75 2.74 7.94
CA PHE A 135 -10.64 2.53 7.02
C PHE A 135 -10.14 3.87 6.46
N ALA A 136 -8.87 4.18 6.69
CA ALA A 136 -8.19 5.34 6.10
C ALA A 136 -7.05 4.91 5.18
N PRO A 137 -7.35 4.46 3.94
CA PRO A 137 -6.31 4.20 2.95
C PRO A 137 -5.52 5.48 2.65
N MET A 138 -4.19 5.36 2.65
CA MET A 138 -3.24 6.38 2.22
C MET A 138 -3.21 6.45 0.70
N LEU A 139 -4.09 7.28 0.12
CA LEU A 139 -4.22 7.44 -1.32
C LEU A 139 -3.43 8.66 -1.81
N TYR A 140 -2.16 8.74 -1.41
CA TYR A 140 -1.27 9.80 -1.83
C TYR A 140 -0.82 9.54 -3.27
N ARG A 141 -1.44 10.24 -4.22
CA ARG A 141 -1.12 10.08 -5.65
C ARG A 141 0.23 10.68 -6.03
N ASN A 142 0.62 11.76 -5.36
CA ASN A 142 1.79 12.58 -5.67
C ASN A 142 2.33 13.16 -4.37
N VAL A 143 3.46 12.62 -3.93
CA VAL A 143 4.29 13.20 -2.89
C VAL A 143 5.65 13.45 -3.52
N ASN A 144 6.06 14.71 -3.57
CA ASN A 144 7.31 15.13 -4.20
C ASN A 144 8.53 14.97 -3.27
N GLU A 145 8.31 14.54 -2.04
CA GLU A 145 9.36 14.18 -1.10
C GLU A 145 9.94 12.80 -1.45
N ARG A 146 11.27 12.72 -1.58
CA ARG A 146 11.96 11.47 -1.88
C ARG A 146 11.92 10.54 -0.66
N ASN A 147 11.88 9.23 -0.92
CA ASN A 147 11.90 8.17 0.09
C ASN A 147 10.70 8.18 1.05
N CYS A 148 9.58 8.77 0.65
CA CYS A 148 8.33 8.62 1.39
C CYS A 148 7.74 7.22 1.22
N ILE A 149 7.34 6.62 2.34
CA ILE A 149 6.66 5.33 2.40
C ILE A 149 5.15 5.54 2.28
N ALA A 150 4.48 4.69 1.50
CA ALA A 150 3.05 4.68 1.18
C ALA A 150 2.53 5.48 -0.03
N PRO A 151 3.13 6.60 -0.49
CA PRO A 151 2.68 7.22 -1.73
C PRO A 151 2.74 6.26 -2.91
N ILE A 152 1.64 6.20 -3.66
CA ILE A 152 1.45 5.23 -4.74
C ILE A 152 2.55 5.40 -5.79
N ASN A 153 2.86 6.64 -6.16
CA ASN A 153 3.92 6.96 -7.11
C ASN A 153 5.30 6.48 -6.65
N THR A 154 5.65 6.69 -5.37
CA THR A 154 6.96 6.31 -4.82
C THR A 154 7.10 4.80 -4.73
N GLU A 155 6.09 4.10 -4.22
CA GLU A 155 6.11 2.64 -4.09
C GLU A 155 6.20 1.96 -5.46
N LEU A 156 5.43 2.43 -6.46
CA LEU A 156 5.50 1.90 -7.82
C LEU A 156 6.82 2.24 -8.52
N HIS A 157 7.37 3.44 -8.30
CA HIS A 157 8.70 3.80 -8.81
C HIS A 157 9.77 2.85 -8.27
N VAL A 158 9.76 2.58 -6.95
CA VAL A 158 10.74 1.67 -6.34
C VAL A 158 10.57 0.25 -6.86
N LEU A 159 9.34 -0.28 -6.92
CA LEU A 159 9.08 -1.61 -7.48
C LEU A 159 9.59 -1.75 -8.91
N ALA A 160 9.35 -0.75 -9.75
CA ALA A 160 9.80 -0.76 -11.14
C ALA A 160 11.33 -0.67 -11.28
N SER A 161 12.00 -0.03 -10.32
CA SER A 161 13.46 0.16 -10.31
C SER A 161 14.27 -1.08 -9.94
N TRP A 162 13.61 -2.16 -9.49
CA TRP A 162 14.28 -3.44 -9.20
C TRP A 162 14.61 -4.25 -10.45
N GLU A 163 14.12 -3.84 -11.62
CA GLU A 163 14.48 -4.45 -12.91
C GLU A 163 15.53 -3.56 -13.62
N ASP A 164 16.42 -4.17 -14.40
CA ASP A 164 17.39 -3.50 -15.28
C ASP A 164 17.27 -4.06 -16.71
N PRO A 165 16.76 -3.28 -17.69
CA PRO A 165 16.27 -1.91 -17.51
C PRO A 165 14.99 -1.84 -16.66
N PRO A 166 14.72 -0.70 -15.99
CA PRO A 166 13.53 -0.52 -15.17
C PRO A 166 12.23 -0.78 -15.92
N ARG A 167 11.26 -1.37 -15.22
CA ARG A 167 9.92 -1.56 -15.75
C ARG A 167 9.30 -0.21 -16.09
N GLY A 168 8.84 -0.08 -17.33
CA GLY A 168 8.21 1.17 -17.79
C GLY A 168 6.92 1.52 -17.03
N PRO A 169 6.52 2.81 -17.01
CA PRO A 169 5.37 3.31 -16.28
C PRO A 169 4.06 2.61 -16.66
N VAL A 170 3.84 2.35 -17.95
CA VAL A 170 2.66 1.60 -18.44
C VAL A 170 2.59 0.21 -17.83
N GLY A 171 3.72 -0.50 -17.79
CA GLY A 171 3.79 -1.87 -17.27
C GLY A 171 3.56 -1.96 -15.77
N ILE A 172 4.16 -1.05 -14.99
CA ILE A 172 3.98 -1.06 -13.53
C ILE A 172 2.58 -0.60 -13.11
N LEU A 173 1.98 0.37 -13.81
CA LEU A 173 0.60 0.81 -13.57
C LEU A 173 -0.40 -0.31 -13.91
N ALA A 174 -0.18 -1.01 -15.03
CA ALA A 174 -1.01 -2.16 -15.41
C ALA A 174 -0.92 -3.30 -14.37
N LEU A 175 0.27 -3.58 -13.85
CA LEU A 175 0.46 -4.59 -12.80
C LEU A 175 -0.26 -4.22 -11.50
N ALA A 176 -0.31 -2.93 -11.14
CA ALA A 176 -1.07 -2.41 -10.01
C ALA A 176 -2.60 -2.32 -10.27
N GLY A 177 -3.03 -2.60 -11.50
CA GLY A 177 -4.43 -2.45 -11.92
C GLY A 177 -4.90 -1.00 -11.89
N LEU A 178 -4.01 -0.06 -12.23
CA LEU A 178 -4.27 1.38 -12.32
C LEU A 178 -4.33 1.84 -13.79
N PRO A 179 -4.91 3.02 -14.08
CA PRO A 179 -4.91 3.57 -15.43
C PRO A 179 -3.49 3.70 -15.97
N ALA A 180 -3.20 3.03 -17.10
CA ALA A 180 -1.88 3.01 -17.73
C ALA A 180 -1.64 4.29 -18.55
N GLU A 181 -1.68 5.44 -17.87
CA GLU A 181 -1.50 6.74 -18.51
C GLU A 181 -0.07 6.92 -19.04
N PRO A 182 0.08 7.61 -20.18
CA PRO A 182 1.39 7.84 -20.75
C PRO A 182 2.22 8.73 -19.83
N HIS A 183 3.38 8.22 -19.45
CA HIS A 183 4.48 8.95 -18.82
C HIS A 183 5.70 8.75 -19.72
N ALA A 184 6.49 9.80 -19.93
CA ALA A 184 7.73 9.79 -20.69
C ALA A 184 8.79 8.87 -20.07
N GLY A 185 8.71 8.61 -18.76
CA GLY A 185 9.59 7.71 -18.04
C GLY A 185 9.18 7.52 -16.58
N LEU A 186 9.96 6.70 -15.87
CA LEU A 186 9.69 6.37 -14.47
C LEU A 186 9.89 7.57 -13.52
N ASP A 187 10.76 8.51 -13.87
CA ASP A 187 10.95 9.77 -13.13
C ASP A 187 9.75 10.72 -13.27
N GLU A 188 9.06 10.70 -14.41
CA GLU A 188 7.82 11.46 -14.57
C GLU A 188 6.72 10.85 -13.71
N LEU A 189 6.63 9.51 -13.63
CA LEU A 189 5.68 8.87 -12.70
C LEU A 189 5.95 9.30 -11.25
N LEU A 190 7.21 9.38 -10.83
CA LEU A 190 7.57 9.84 -9.50
C LEU A 190 7.16 11.30 -9.24
N THR A 191 7.43 12.21 -10.18
CA THR A 191 7.22 13.66 -9.99
C THR A 191 5.80 14.15 -10.31
N ARG A 192 5.11 13.54 -11.28
CA ARG A 192 3.71 13.86 -11.65
C ARG A 192 2.71 13.10 -10.79
N GLY A 193 3.12 11.93 -10.32
CA GLY A 193 2.26 10.99 -9.59
C GLY A 193 1.28 10.24 -10.48
N VAL A 194 0.48 9.38 -9.87
CA VAL A 194 -0.67 8.75 -10.56
C VAL A 194 -1.81 9.76 -10.72
N SER A 195 -2.77 9.47 -11.60
CA SER A 195 -3.88 10.38 -11.83
C SER A 195 -4.91 10.40 -10.71
N PRO A 196 -5.72 11.46 -10.62
CA PRO A 196 -6.90 11.47 -9.74
C PRO A 196 -7.86 10.30 -10.01
N GLU A 197 -7.95 9.84 -11.26
CA GLU A 197 -8.75 8.67 -11.62
C GLU A 197 -8.25 7.38 -10.94
N ALA A 198 -6.93 7.22 -10.78
CA ALA A 198 -6.37 6.12 -9.98
C ALA A 198 -6.86 6.19 -8.52
N VAL A 199 -6.99 7.38 -7.94
CA VAL A 199 -7.54 7.56 -6.58
C VAL A 199 -9.02 7.19 -6.52
N ARG A 200 -9.82 7.54 -7.54
CA ARG A 200 -11.22 7.09 -7.64
C ARG A 200 -11.31 5.57 -7.65
N LEU A 201 -10.51 4.91 -8.49
CA LEU A 201 -10.50 3.45 -8.64
C LEU A 201 -10.04 2.75 -7.37
N GLU A 202 -8.98 3.23 -6.73
CA GLU A 202 -8.49 2.67 -5.47
C GLU A 202 -9.49 2.89 -4.33
N THR A 203 -10.18 4.02 -4.29
CA THR A 203 -11.25 4.24 -3.31
C THR A 203 -12.42 3.29 -3.53
N ALA A 204 -12.84 3.11 -4.79
CA ALA A 204 -13.90 2.17 -5.16
C ALA A 204 -13.50 0.72 -4.83
N ARG A 205 -12.24 0.35 -5.06
CA ARG A 205 -11.69 -0.95 -4.68
C ARG A 205 -11.73 -1.15 -3.17
N ALA A 206 -11.29 -0.16 -2.39
CA ALA A 206 -11.37 -0.22 -0.93
C ALA A 206 -12.82 -0.41 -0.45
N ARG A 207 -13.78 0.37 -0.97
CA ARG A 207 -15.21 0.23 -0.66
C ARG A 207 -15.72 -1.17 -0.97
N ALA A 208 -15.40 -1.69 -2.15
CA ALA A 208 -15.84 -3.04 -2.55
C ALA A 208 -15.29 -4.13 -1.62
N LEU A 209 -14.05 -3.99 -1.13
CA LEU A 209 -13.41 -4.97 -0.25
C LEU A 209 -13.93 -4.92 1.19
N ILE A 210 -14.29 -3.75 1.72
CA ILE A 210 -14.75 -3.60 3.12
C ILE A 210 -16.27 -3.64 3.29
N GLY A 211 -17.02 -3.53 2.18
CA GLY A 211 -18.48 -3.47 2.21
C GLY A 211 -19.02 -2.13 2.74
N PRO A 212 -20.34 -1.99 2.94
CA PRO A 212 -20.97 -0.72 3.32
C PRO A 212 -20.96 -0.42 4.82
N ALA A 213 -20.64 -1.41 5.67
CA ALA A 213 -20.78 -1.27 7.12
C ALA A 213 -19.68 -0.41 7.75
N ALA A 214 -18.45 -0.49 7.23
CA ALA A 214 -17.32 0.29 7.72
C ALA A 214 -17.28 1.69 7.09
N THR A 215 -16.80 2.67 7.85
CA THR A 215 -16.55 4.02 7.35
C THR A 215 -15.30 4.02 6.48
N LEU A 216 -15.37 4.60 5.29
CA LEU A 216 -14.24 4.80 4.38
C LEU A 216 -13.88 6.28 4.33
N ALA A 217 -12.73 6.63 4.92
CA ALA A 217 -12.23 8.00 4.93
C ALA A 217 -10.77 8.04 4.49
N PRO A 218 -10.48 7.93 3.17
CA PRO A 218 -9.13 7.98 2.63
C PRO A 218 -8.37 9.22 3.09
N ILE A 219 -7.07 9.06 3.32
CA ILE A 219 -6.18 10.18 3.62
C ILE A 219 -5.42 10.58 2.35
N LEU A 220 -5.50 11.87 2.03
CA LEU A 220 -4.95 12.48 0.82
C LEU A 220 -3.80 13.42 1.17
N TRP A 221 -2.89 13.61 0.23
CA TRP A 221 -1.77 14.53 0.43
C TRP A 221 -2.22 15.97 0.25
N TRP A 222 -1.94 16.84 1.22
CA TRP A 222 -2.40 18.22 1.22
C TRP A 222 -1.77 19.05 0.11
N ASP A 223 -0.46 18.92 -0.09
CA ASP A 223 0.28 19.68 -1.09
C ASP A 223 0.20 19.04 -2.50
N ASP A 224 -0.82 18.22 -2.75
CA ASP A 224 -1.13 17.67 -4.08
C ASP A 224 -1.57 18.83 -5.01
N PRO A 225 -0.89 19.09 -6.15
CA PRO A 225 -1.28 20.15 -7.07
C PRO A 225 -2.69 19.95 -7.68
N LEU A 226 -3.23 18.73 -7.61
CA LEU A 226 -4.59 18.37 -8.05
C LEU A 226 -5.52 18.04 -6.88
N ALA A 227 -5.22 18.49 -5.64
CA ALA A 227 -5.94 18.11 -4.42
C ALA A 227 -7.47 18.19 -4.54
N ALA A 228 -8.01 19.26 -5.12
CA ALA A 228 -9.45 19.41 -5.30
C ALA A 228 -10.06 18.32 -6.19
N GLN A 229 -9.39 17.97 -7.29
CA GLN A 229 -9.80 16.89 -8.18
C GLN A 229 -9.63 15.53 -7.49
N THR A 230 -8.53 15.32 -6.77
CA THR A 230 -8.27 14.10 -6.00
C THR A 230 -9.35 13.86 -4.94
N VAL A 231 -9.77 14.91 -4.21
CA VAL A 231 -10.89 14.84 -3.25
C VAL A 231 -12.20 14.48 -3.96
N ALA A 232 -12.49 15.11 -5.10
CA ALA A 232 -13.69 14.80 -5.87
C ALA A 232 -13.70 13.34 -6.35
N CYS A 233 -12.57 12.85 -6.85
CA CYS A 233 -12.38 11.46 -7.28
C CYS A 233 -12.52 10.46 -6.10
N ALA A 234 -11.97 10.75 -4.93
CA ALA A 234 -12.16 9.92 -3.74
C ALA A 234 -13.66 9.82 -3.37
N ARG A 235 -14.38 10.94 -3.34
CA ARG A 235 -15.83 10.95 -3.09
C ARG A 235 -16.61 10.14 -4.14
N GLN A 236 -16.29 10.32 -5.42
CA GLN A 236 -16.90 9.53 -6.51
C GLN A 236 -16.59 8.02 -6.40
N GLY A 237 -15.47 7.65 -5.78
CA GLY A 237 -15.13 6.26 -5.49
C GLY A 237 -15.87 5.67 -4.29
N GLY A 238 -16.73 6.42 -3.59
CA GLY A 238 -17.53 5.91 -2.48
C GLY A 238 -16.91 6.12 -1.09
N ALA A 239 -16.02 7.11 -0.96
CA ALA A 239 -15.58 7.59 0.35
C ALA A 239 -16.71 8.32 1.09
N ASP A 240 -16.87 8.03 2.38
CA ASP A 240 -17.82 8.72 3.28
C ASP A 240 -17.29 10.08 3.73
N GLY A 241 -15.97 10.22 3.72
CA GLY A 241 -15.24 11.45 4.04
C GLY A 241 -13.83 11.40 3.47
N VAL A 242 -13.07 12.48 3.63
CA VAL A 242 -11.65 12.52 3.28
C VAL A 242 -10.87 13.15 4.42
N GLN A 243 -9.69 12.60 4.67
CA GLN A 243 -8.70 13.16 5.56
C GLN A 243 -7.58 13.79 4.72
N VAL A 244 -6.87 14.76 5.30
CA VAL A 244 -5.72 15.38 4.65
C VAL A 244 -4.50 15.26 5.52
N PHE A 245 -3.37 14.87 4.92
CA PHE A 245 -2.08 14.79 5.57
C PHE A 245 -1.16 15.87 5.02
N ARG A 246 -0.48 16.57 5.92
CA ARG A 246 0.55 17.55 5.58
C ARG A 246 1.75 17.34 6.47
N LEU A 247 2.92 17.11 5.88
CA LEU A 247 4.15 17.13 6.65
C LEU A 247 4.60 18.58 6.83
N ILE A 248 4.84 18.98 8.08
CA ILE A 248 5.41 20.29 8.40
C ILE A 248 6.82 20.06 8.94
N SER A 249 7.83 20.23 8.08
CA SER A 249 9.24 20.14 8.50
C SER A 249 9.76 21.51 8.95
N GLY A 250 10.17 21.63 10.22
CA GLY A 250 10.87 22.79 10.79
C GLY A 250 10.55 23.04 12.27
N ALA A 251 11.47 23.68 13.02
CA ALA A 251 11.34 24.02 14.45
C ALA A 251 10.21 25.03 14.80
N LYS A 252 9.21 25.19 13.92
CA LYS A 252 8.08 26.12 14.04
C LYS A 252 6.74 25.45 13.73
N ALA A 253 6.56 24.17 14.06
CA ALA A 253 5.20 23.61 14.14
C ALA A 253 4.49 24.24 15.36
N ARG A 254 3.93 25.44 15.20
CA ARG A 254 3.02 26.03 16.18
C ARG A 254 1.59 25.74 15.74
N TRP A 255 0.80 25.24 16.68
CA TRP A 255 -0.65 25.00 16.52
C TRP A 255 -1.43 26.20 15.93
N SER A 256 -0.92 27.43 16.09
CA SER A 256 -1.50 28.66 15.55
C SER A 256 -1.59 28.72 14.02
N ASP A 257 -0.87 27.86 13.29
CA ASP A 257 -0.87 27.86 11.83
C ASP A 257 -2.04 27.04 11.24
N ILE A 258 -2.78 26.30 12.09
CA ILE A 258 -3.92 25.45 11.70
C ILE A 258 -5.25 26.23 11.74
N ASP A 259 -5.37 27.31 12.53
CA ASP A 259 -6.64 27.99 12.81
C ASP A 259 -7.16 28.95 11.71
N ARG A 260 -6.44 29.11 10.58
CA ARG A 260 -6.82 30.11 9.56
C ARG A 260 -7.91 29.69 8.57
N VAL A 261 -8.51 28.51 8.69
CA VAL A 261 -9.46 27.99 7.69
C VAL A 261 -10.92 27.93 8.20
N GLY A 262 -11.18 28.30 9.46
CA GLY A 262 -12.53 28.29 10.03
C GLY A 262 -13.41 29.53 9.79
N SER A 263 -12.90 30.61 9.16
CA SER A 263 -13.62 31.90 9.07
C SER A 263 -14.00 32.37 7.66
N GLY A 264 -13.93 31.48 6.67
CA GLY A 264 -14.12 31.80 5.25
C GLY A 264 -15.42 31.33 4.59
N VAL A 265 -16.40 30.85 5.36
CA VAL A 265 -17.75 30.55 4.83
C VAL A 265 -18.75 31.50 5.51
N LYS A 266 -19.07 32.59 4.81
CA LYS A 266 -20.32 33.34 5.01
C LYS A 266 -21.25 33.01 3.85
#